data_AF-A0AAU7AK37-F1
#
_entry.id   AF-A0AAU7AK37-F1
#
_cell.length_a   1.000
_cell.length_b   1.000
_cell.length_c   1.000
_cell.angle_alpha   90.00
_cell.angle_beta   90.00
_cell.angle_gamma   90.00
#
_symmetry.space_group_name_H-M   'P 1'
#
loop_
_entity.id
_entity.type
_entity.pdbx_description
1 polymer ?
#
loop_
_entity_poly.entity_id
_entity_poly.type
_entity_poly.pdbx_seq_one_letter_code
_entity_poly.pdbx_strand_id
1 'polypeptide(L)'
;MHPGRKKSVLEKISRKNMASSIKLRNELISQKDQLTELEDMVERVRELQENSVECLYDTPSQLRADRWYSSKLADQMKILKARVEFIQKEIENLYSITRQDELKRKKIERLISEANTLLQRDTDRELEKKGSFQKPKQP
;
A
#
# COMPACT_ATOMS: atom_id res chain seq x y z
N MET A 1 24.24 23.36 -10.39
CA MET A 1 24.52 22.16 -9.57
C MET A 1 25.07 21.07 -10.49
N HIS A 2 26.19 20.41 -10.14
CA HIS A 2 26.85 19.41 -11.00
C HIS A 2 25.93 18.20 -11.27
N PRO A 3 25.80 17.70 -12.52
CA PRO A 3 24.90 16.59 -12.87
C PRO A 3 25.11 15.33 -12.02
N GLY A 4 26.37 14.99 -11.71
CA GLY A 4 26.71 13.86 -10.83
C GLY A 4 26.19 14.01 -9.40
N ARG A 5 26.25 15.23 -8.83
CA ARG A 5 25.70 15.52 -7.50
C ARG A 5 24.17 15.43 -7.51
N LYS A 6 23.52 15.90 -8.59
CA LYS A 6 22.07 15.82 -8.77
C LYS A 6 21.61 14.36 -8.85
N LYS A 7 22.30 13.52 -9.65
CA LYS A 7 22.05 12.07 -9.74
C LYS A 7 22.12 11.38 -8.38
N SER A 8 23.21 11.58 -7.64
CA SER A 8 23.42 10.95 -6.33
C SER A 8 22.30 11.28 -5.32
N VAL A 9 21.85 12.54 -5.28
CA VAL A 9 20.72 12.96 -4.44
C VAL A 9 19.43 12.27 -4.86
N LEU A 10 19.12 12.23 -6.16
CA LEU A 10 17.91 11.58 -6.68
C LEU A 10 17.90 10.07 -6.40
N GLU A 11 19.03 9.39 -6.50
CA GLU A 11 19.16 7.97 -6.15
C GLU A 11 18.91 7.73 -4.65
N LYS A 12 19.42 8.61 -3.78
CA LYS A 12 19.16 8.52 -2.33
C LYS A 12 17.67 8.68 -2.03
N ILE A 13 17.00 9.63 -2.69
CA ILE A 13 15.55 9.82 -2.57
C ILE A 13 14.81 8.59 -3.12
N SER A 14 15.22 8.06 -4.27
CA SER A 14 14.62 6.86 -4.87
C SER A 14 14.66 5.66 -3.92
N ARG A 15 15.81 5.39 -3.29
CA ARG A 15 15.95 4.31 -2.28
C ARG A 15 15.02 4.52 -1.08
N LYS A 16 14.92 5.75 -0.56
CA LYS A 16 14.02 6.07 0.55
C LYS A 16 12.55 5.86 0.18
N ASN A 17 12.17 6.26 -1.04
CA ASN A 17 10.82 6.10 -1.53
C ASN A 17 10.49 4.62 -1.73
N MET A 18 11.41 3.81 -2.28
CA MET A 18 11.21 2.36 -2.41
C MET A 18 10.92 1.67 -1.08
N ALA A 19 11.66 2.01 -0.01
CA ALA A 19 11.39 1.48 1.32
C ALA A 19 10.00 1.88 1.83
N SER A 20 9.55 3.10 1.51
CA SER A 20 8.21 3.59 1.87
C SER A 20 7.13 2.87 1.07
N SER A 21 7.34 2.62 -0.23
CA SER A 21 6.42 1.83 -1.07
C SER A 21 6.24 0.41 -0.55
N ILE A 22 7.33 -0.24 -0.10
CA ILE A 22 7.26 -1.59 0.46
C ILE A 22 6.40 -1.60 1.72
N LYS A 23 6.57 -0.61 2.61
CA LYS A 23 5.72 -0.47 3.80
C LYS A 23 4.24 -0.30 3.45
N LEU A 24 3.93 0.57 2.48
CA LEU A 24 2.55 0.77 2.02
C LEU A 24 1.92 -0.51 1.45
N ARG A 25 2.69 -1.30 0.71
CA ARG A 25 2.21 -2.59 0.18
C ARG A 25 1.97 -3.61 1.28
N ASN A 26 2.87 -3.70 2.26
CA ASN A 26 2.70 -4.61 3.39
C ASN A 26 1.49 -4.22 4.24
N GLU A 27 1.28 -2.93 4.49
CA GLU A 27 0.09 -2.42 5.17
C GLU A 27 -1.19 -2.77 4.40
N LEU A 28 -1.20 -2.58 3.08
CA LEU A 28 -2.34 -2.93 2.24
C LEU A 28 -2.66 -4.44 2.28
N ILE A 29 -1.64 -5.30 2.30
CA ILE A 29 -1.81 -6.76 2.44
C ILE A 29 -2.42 -7.05 3.82
N SER A 30 -1.82 -6.51 4.89
CA SER A 30 -2.31 -6.73 6.25
C SER A 30 -3.76 -6.29 6.44
N GLN A 31 -4.17 -5.17 5.85
CA GLN A 31 -5.54 -4.67 5.92
C GLN A 31 -6.53 -5.56 5.15
N LYS A 32 -6.10 -6.18 4.04
CA LYS A 32 -6.91 -7.15 3.31
C LYS A 32 -7.09 -8.46 4.07
N ASP A 33 -6.02 -8.91 4.73
CA ASP A 33 -6.09 -10.11 5.58
C ASP A 33 -7.07 -9.87 6.73
N GLN A 34 -6.98 -8.70 7.39
CA GLN A 34 -7.94 -8.30 8.42
C GLN A 34 -9.38 -8.17 7.90
N LEU A 35 -9.57 -7.67 6.68
CA LEU A 35 -10.91 -7.60 6.07
C LEU A 35 -11.49 -9.01 5.89
N THR A 36 -10.68 -9.95 5.40
CA THR A 36 -11.09 -11.34 5.19
C THR A 36 -11.51 -11.98 6.51
N GLU A 37 -10.70 -11.83 7.56
CA GLU A 37 -11.03 -12.34 8.90
C GLU A 37 -12.34 -11.73 9.46
N LEU A 38 -12.59 -10.44 9.20
CA LEU A 38 -13.84 -9.80 9.61
C LEU A 38 -15.05 -10.30 8.83
N GLU A 39 -14.90 -10.53 7.53
CA GLU A 39 -15.95 -11.09 6.69
C GLU A 39 -16.32 -12.51 7.15
N ASP A 40 -15.32 -13.33 7.49
CA ASP A 40 -15.53 -14.66 8.09
C ASP A 40 -16.27 -14.57 9.44
N MET A 41 -15.89 -13.61 10.30
CA MET A 41 -16.59 -13.39 11.57
C MET A 41 -18.04 -12.91 11.37
N VAL A 42 -18.29 -12.05 10.39
CA VAL A 42 -19.64 -11.62 10.02
C VAL A 42 -20.48 -12.82 9.61
N GLU A 43 -19.94 -13.67 8.75
CA GLU A 43 -20.64 -14.86 8.30
C GLU A 43 -20.92 -15.81 9.46
N ARG A 44 -19.94 -16.01 10.34
CA ARG A 44 -20.12 -16.84 11.53
C ARG A 44 -21.22 -16.33 12.47
N VAL A 45 -21.30 -15.01 12.70
CA VAL A 45 -22.38 -14.43 13.52
C VAL A 45 -23.72 -14.57 12.82
N ARG A 46 -23.77 -14.44 11.48
CA ARG A 46 -24.99 -14.68 10.70
C ARG A 46 -25.47 -16.12 10.85
N GLU A 47 -24.59 -17.10 10.68
CA GLU A 47 -24.91 -18.51 10.90
C GLU A 47 -25.45 -18.76 12.32
N LEU A 48 -24.86 -18.14 13.34
CA LEU A 48 -25.33 -18.28 14.73
C LEU A 48 -26.72 -17.66 14.94
N GLN A 49 -27.04 -16.57 14.24
CA GLN A 49 -28.36 -15.95 14.26
C GLN A 49 -29.40 -16.79 13.50
N GLU A 50 -29.04 -17.38 12.37
CA GLU A 50 -29.94 -18.23 11.58
C GLU A 50 -30.21 -19.57 12.28
N ASN A 51 -29.21 -20.11 12.99
CA ASN A 51 -29.33 -21.35 13.75
C ASN A 51 -29.94 -21.16 15.14
N SER A 52 -30.24 -19.92 15.58
CA SER A 52 -30.99 -19.68 16.82
C SER A 52 -32.46 -19.99 16.59
N VAL A 53 -32.81 -21.28 16.57
CA VAL A 53 -34.19 -21.75 16.45
C VAL A 53 -34.88 -21.59 17.80
N GLU A 54 -36.07 -20.96 17.81
CA GLU A 54 -36.95 -20.96 18.99
C GLU A 54 -37.42 -22.40 19.28
N CYS A 55 -36.77 -23.04 20.24
CA CYS A 55 -37.23 -24.31 20.78
C CYS A 55 -38.47 -24.11 21.67
N LEU A 56 -39.20 -25.20 21.90
CA LEU A 56 -40.08 -25.29 23.07
C LEU A 56 -39.21 -25.08 24.32
N TYR A 57 -39.48 -24.01 25.05
CA TYR A 57 -38.76 -23.67 26.28
C TYR A 57 -39.37 -24.42 27.46
N ASP A 58 -38.60 -25.30 28.09
CA ASP A 58 -39.04 -26.02 29.30
C ASP A 58 -39.14 -25.08 30.52
N THR A 59 -38.35 -24.00 30.51
CA THR A 59 -38.29 -23.03 31.61
C THR A 59 -38.22 -21.57 31.14
N PRO A 60 -38.81 -20.62 31.91
CA PRO A 60 -38.65 -19.20 31.63
C PRO A 60 -37.19 -18.70 31.63
N SER A 61 -36.28 -19.39 32.32
CA SER A 61 -34.85 -19.10 32.32
C SER A 61 -34.20 -19.34 30.96
N GLN A 62 -34.55 -20.41 30.26
CA GLN A 62 -34.02 -20.71 28.93
C GLN A 62 -34.44 -19.64 27.92
N LEU A 63 -35.73 -19.25 27.93
CA LEU A 63 -36.22 -18.15 27.10
C LEU A 63 -35.46 -16.83 27.35
N ARG A 64 -35.16 -16.52 28.61
CA ARG A 64 -34.39 -15.30 28.96
C ARG A 64 -32.94 -15.39 28.48
N ALA A 65 -32.31 -16.55 28.61
CA ALA A 65 -30.94 -16.77 28.15
C ALA A 65 -30.84 -16.63 26.63
N ASP A 66 -31.75 -17.25 25.89
CA ASP A 66 -31.82 -17.14 24.43
C ASP A 66 -32.00 -15.70 23.97
N ARG A 67 -32.97 -14.98 24.53
CA ARG A 67 -33.18 -13.55 24.21
C ARG A 67 -31.94 -12.70 24.46
N TRP A 68 -31.26 -12.94 25.58
CA TRP A 68 -30.01 -12.24 25.88
C TRP A 68 -28.93 -12.57 24.86
N TYR A 69 -28.77 -13.85 24.50
CA TYR A 69 -27.79 -14.29 23.52
C TYR A 69 -28.06 -13.70 22.12
N SER A 70 -29.32 -13.75 21.64
CA SER A 70 -29.72 -13.12 20.37
C SER A 70 -29.44 -11.63 20.36
N SER A 71 -29.70 -10.92 21.48
CA SER A 71 -29.33 -9.51 21.62
C SER A 71 -27.82 -9.29 21.49
N LYS A 72 -27.00 -10.18 22.05
CA LYS A 72 -25.53 -10.10 21.94
C LYS A 72 -25.02 -10.36 20.54
N LEU A 73 -25.58 -11.33 19.83
CA LEU A 73 -25.26 -11.55 18.42
C LEU A 73 -25.61 -10.34 17.56
N ALA A 74 -26.76 -9.70 17.82
CA ALA A 74 -27.15 -8.47 17.12
C ALA A 74 -26.15 -7.32 17.36
N ASP A 75 -25.72 -7.11 18.61
CA ASP A 75 -24.69 -6.13 18.96
C ASP A 75 -23.35 -6.44 18.25
N GLN A 76 -22.91 -7.69 18.27
CA GLN A 76 -21.68 -8.14 17.60
C GLN A 76 -21.74 -7.92 16.10
N MET A 77 -22.85 -8.28 15.45
CA MET A 77 -23.06 -8.05 14.02
C MET A 77 -22.95 -6.56 13.66
N LYS A 78 -23.54 -5.68 14.47
CA LYS A 78 -23.45 -4.23 14.26
C LYS A 78 -22.01 -3.72 14.35
N ILE A 79 -21.25 -4.18 15.34
CA ILE A 79 -19.85 -3.81 15.54
C ILE A 79 -18.99 -4.31 14.37
N LEU A 80 -19.16 -5.57 13.97
CA LEU A 80 -18.41 -6.18 12.88
C LEU A 80 -18.66 -5.45 11.55
N LYS A 81 -19.92 -5.14 11.22
CA LYS A 81 -20.26 -4.34 10.03
C LYS A 81 -19.57 -2.97 10.03
N ALA A 82 -19.62 -2.25 11.15
CA ALA A 82 -18.94 -0.97 11.28
C ALA A 82 -17.41 -1.10 11.12
N ARG A 83 -16.82 -2.20 11.60
CA ARG A 83 -15.39 -2.47 11.46
C ARG A 83 -15.01 -2.82 10.02
N VAL A 84 -15.82 -3.60 9.32
CA VAL A 84 -15.68 -3.90 7.89
C VAL A 84 -15.68 -2.60 7.08
N GLU A 85 -16.68 -1.74 7.27
CA GLU A 85 -16.77 -0.45 6.58
C GLU A 85 -15.55 0.44 6.85
N PHE A 86 -15.03 0.42 8.08
CA PHE A 86 -13.84 1.17 8.44
C PHE A 86 -12.60 0.66 7.69
N ILE A 87 -12.35 -0.66 7.70
CA ILE A 87 -11.19 -1.24 7.02
C ILE A 87 -11.29 -1.06 5.50
N GLN A 88 -12.48 -1.18 4.91
CA GLN A 88 -12.68 -0.90 3.49
C GLN A 88 -12.26 0.52 3.13
N LYS A 89 -12.62 1.53 3.94
CA LYS A 89 -12.18 2.92 3.76
C LYS A 89 -10.66 3.08 3.93
N GLU A 90 -10.04 2.38 4.88
CA GLU A 90 -8.59 2.40 5.03
C GLU A 90 -7.87 1.81 3.82
N ILE A 91 -8.38 0.69 3.27
CA ILE A 91 -7.89 0.07 2.04
C ILE A 91 -7.99 1.03 0.86
N GLU A 92 -9.14 1.68 0.67
CA GLU A 92 -9.33 2.69 -0.39
C GLU A 92 -8.33 3.85 -0.28
N ASN A 93 -8.11 4.34 0.95
CA ASN A 93 -7.13 5.39 1.21
C ASN A 93 -5.70 4.91 0.89
N LEU A 94 -5.33 3.70 1.32
CA LEU A 94 -4.03 3.09 1.02
C LEU A 94 -3.80 2.91 -0.48
N TYR A 95 -4.84 2.56 -1.24
CA TYR A 95 -4.77 2.51 -2.71
C TYR A 95 -4.47 3.89 -3.31
N SER A 96 -5.14 4.93 -2.84
CA SER A 96 -4.91 6.32 -3.28
C SER A 96 -3.46 6.75 -3.00
N ILE A 97 -2.99 6.53 -1.76
CA ILE A 97 -1.62 6.87 -1.36
C ILE A 97 -0.59 6.09 -2.18
N THR A 98 -0.79 4.79 -2.37
CA THR A 98 0.11 3.93 -3.15
C THR A 98 0.20 4.38 -4.60
N ARG A 99 -0.92 4.76 -5.23
CA ARG A 99 -0.94 5.31 -6.59
C ARG A 99 -0.15 6.61 -6.69
N GLN A 100 -0.32 7.52 -5.73
CA GLN A 100 0.44 8.78 -5.71
C GLN A 100 1.94 8.54 -5.52
N ASP A 101 2.30 7.59 -4.66
CA ASP A 101 3.70 7.21 -4.44
C ASP A 101 4.34 6.64 -5.72
N GLU A 102 3.62 5.78 -6.46
CA GLU A 102 4.08 5.25 -7.74
C GLU A 102 4.35 6.36 -8.77
N LEU A 103 3.46 7.35 -8.87
CA LEU A 103 3.66 8.51 -9.75
C LEU A 103 4.90 9.32 -9.39
N LYS A 104 5.12 9.56 -8.08
CA LYS A 104 6.32 10.25 -7.58
C LYS A 104 7.59 9.47 -7.91
N ARG A 105 7.56 8.14 -7.76
CA ARG A 105 8.69 7.28 -8.12
C ARG A 105 9.01 7.31 -9.61
N LYS A 106 8.01 7.15 -10.48
CA LYS A 106 8.19 7.25 -11.94
C LYS A 106 8.77 8.60 -12.37
N LYS A 107 8.45 9.69 -11.64
CA LYS A 107 9.06 11.01 -11.88
C LYS A 107 10.53 11.03 -11.48
N ILE A 108 10.89 10.49 -10.32
CA ILE A 108 12.29 10.43 -9.86
C ILE A 108 13.13 9.55 -10.77
N GLU A 109 12.61 8.39 -11.18
CA GLU A 109 13.28 7.48 -12.12
C GLU A 109 13.58 8.17 -13.46
N ARG A 110 12.62 8.94 -14.01
CA ARG A 110 12.85 9.78 -15.20
C ARG A 110 13.96 10.80 -14.98
N LEU A 111 13.97 11.52 -13.86
CA LEU A 111 15.01 12.52 -13.56
C LEU A 111 16.40 11.88 -13.39
N ILE A 112 16.48 10.66 -12.87
CA ILE A 112 17.74 9.90 -12.78
C ILE A 112 18.22 9.55 -14.19
N SER A 113 17.34 9.04 -15.06
CA SER A 113 17.66 8.73 -16.45
C SER A 113 18.13 9.97 -17.23
N GLU A 114 17.45 11.11 -17.09
CA GLU A 114 17.89 12.38 -17.67
C GLU A 114 19.29 12.79 -17.17
N ALA A 115 19.54 12.68 -15.85
CA ALA A 115 20.86 12.99 -15.30
C ALA A 115 21.96 12.05 -15.84
N ASN A 116 21.65 10.77 -16.07
CA ASN A 116 22.56 9.83 -16.70
C ASN A 116 22.88 10.23 -18.14
N THR A 117 21.87 10.60 -18.93
CA THR A 117 22.09 11.01 -20.33
C THR A 117 22.97 12.26 -20.44
N LEU A 118 22.81 13.22 -19.51
CA LEU A 118 23.65 14.42 -19.46
C LEU A 118 25.10 14.09 -19.09
N LEU A 119 25.29 13.24 -18.08
CA LEU A 119 26.64 12.79 -17.70
C LEU A 119 27.34 12.04 -18.85
N GLN A 120 26.61 11.22 -19.60
CA GLN A 120 27.15 10.53 -20.76
C GLN A 120 27.59 11.53 -21.83
N ARG A 121 26.73 12.49 -22.18
CA ARG A 121 27.06 13.56 -23.15
C ARG A 121 28.27 14.40 -22.73
N ASP A 122 28.37 14.73 -21.44
CA ASP A 122 29.52 15.47 -20.91
C ASP A 122 30.82 14.64 -21.04
N THR A 123 30.73 13.34 -20.78
CA THR A 123 31.86 12.40 -20.95
C THR A 123 32.28 12.28 -22.41
N ASP A 124 31.31 12.14 -23.32
CA ASP A 124 31.55 12.03 -24.77
C ASP A 124 32.21 13.32 -25.31
N ARG A 125 31.74 14.50 -24.88
CA ARG A 125 32.35 15.80 -25.23
C ARG A 125 33.77 15.95 -24.71
N GLU A 126 34.07 15.49 -23.50
CA GLU A 126 35.43 15.52 -22.95
C GLU A 126 36.38 14.57 -23.71
N LEU A 127 35.87 13.42 -24.18
CA LEU A 127 36.62 12.51 -25.04
C LEU A 127 36.88 13.11 -26.43
N GLU A 128 35.87 13.76 -27.05
CA GLU A 128 36.03 14.46 -28.34
C GLU A 128 37.06 15.58 -28.25
N LYS A 129 37.02 16.39 -27.19
CA LYS A 129 38.04 17.43 -26.96
C LYS A 129 39.43 16.81 -26.91
N LYS A 130 39.65 15.78 -26.08
CA LYS A 130 40.95 15.10 -25.96
C LYS A 130 41.42 14.48 -27.29
N GLY A 131 40.53 13.90 -28.08
CA GLY A 131 40.83 13.39 -29.42
C GLY A 131 41.16 14.49 -30.43
N SER A 132 40.53 15.66 -30.33
CA SER A 132 40.81 16.81 -31.21
C SER A 132 42.19 17.45 -30.95
N PHE A 133 42.66 17.44 -29.70
CA PHE A 133 44.00 17.92 -29.33
C PHE A 133 45.14 16.99 -29.76
N GLN A 134 44.84 15.73 -30.10
CA GLN A 134 45.84 14.75 -30.55
C GLN A 134 46.05 14.71 -32.07
N LYS A 135 45.36 15.54 -32.87
CA LYS A 135 45.66 15.63 -34.30
C LYS A 135 47.03 16.32 -34.50
N PRO A 136 48.05 15.63 -35.07
CA PRO A 136 49.29 16.29 -35.41
C PRO A 136 49.02 17.33 -36.50
N LYS A 137 49.60 18.52 -36.36
CA LYS A 137 49.69 19.49 -37.46
C LYS A 137 50.40 18.79 -38.61
N GLN A 138 49.69 18.52 -39.70
CA GLN A 138 50.34 18.09 -40.92
C GLN A 138 51.25 19.21 -41.43
N PRO A 139 52.44 18.86 -41.97
CA PRO A 139 53.47 19.81 -42.38
C PRO A 139 53.06 20.71 -43.54
#